data_AF-A0A945UYN3-F1
#
_entry.id   AF-A0A945UYN3-F1
#
_cell.length_a   1.000
_cell.length_b   1.000
_cell.length_c   1.000
_cell.angle_alpha   90.00
_cell.angle_beta   90.00
_cell.angle_gamma   90.00
#
_symmetry.space_group_name_H-M   'P 1'
#
loop_
_entity.id
_entity.type
_entity.pdbx_description
1 polymer ?
#
loop_
_entity_poly.entity_id
_entity_poly.type
_entity_poly.pdbx_seq_one_letter_code
_entity_poly.pdbx_strand_id
1 'polypeptide(L)'
;QDGPAGVMPTALGARFKVESAFDTPLFRPAERGFLLEYAGEDEVDGRPAVKILATRDLIDQSTLYLSADTYFILRQDRTRRQDDGPALRVQTFYSDFRPVLGVIMPHRIAVKEGERIVSDVVLNWMEPNPPLDESDFRMPGAPVPPPTPAEEPTPSSDSEAPESSTDFDLGSLREVEEPERVLELSK
;
A
#
# COMPACT_ATOMS: atom_id res chain seq x y z
N GLN A 1 -6.52 -27.32 19.41
CA GLN A 1 -7.24 -27.94 18.29
C GLN A 1 -6.33 -27.76 17.08
N ASP A 2 -5.45 -28.72 16.80
CA ASP A 2 -4.63 -28.73 15.59
C ASP A 2 -5.32 -29.62 14.57
N GLY A 3 -6.20 -29.01 13.77
CA GLY A 3 -6.70 -29.64 12.55
C GLY A 3 -5.68 -29.44 11.43
N PRO A 4 -5.57 -30.38 10.46
CA PRO A 4 -4.70 -30.18 9.30
C PRO A 4 -5.07 -28.88 8.60
N ALA A 5 -4.07 -28.09 8.21
CA ALA A 5 -4.25 -26.83 7.49
C ALA A 5 -5.18 -27.06 6.28
N GLY A 6 -6.44 -26.68 6.45
CA GLY A 6 -7.46 -26.87 5.42
C GLY A 6 -7.09 -26.02 4.21
N VAL A 7 -7.05 -26.64 3.03
CA VAL A 7 -6.90 -25.90 1.78
C VAL A 7 -8.07 -24.92 1.68
N MET A 8 -7.78 -23.63 1.66
CA MET A 8 -8.79 -22.58 1.55
C MET A 8 -9.65 -22.81 0.29
N PRO A 9 -10.98 -22.66 0.33
CA PRO A 9 -11.82 -22.68 -0.86
C PRO A 9 -11.31 -21.69 -1.91
N THR A 10 -11.30 -22.04 -3.19
CA THR A 10 -10.68 -21.25 -4.27
C THR A 10 -11.16 -19.80 -4.32
N ALA A 11 -12.46 -19.57 -4.11
CA ALA A 11 -13.03 -18.22 -4.06
C ALA A 11 -12.50 -17.39 -2.88
N LEU A 12 -12.31 -18.02 -1.72
CA LEU A 12 -11.70 -17.38 -0.56
C LEU A 12 -10.21 -17.12 -0.78
N GLY A 13 -9.49 -18.05 -1.44
CA GLY A 13 -8.08 -17.89 -1.80
C GLY A 13 -7.82 -16.74 -2.77
N ALA A 14 -8.68 -16.55 -3.78
CA ALA A 14 -8.57 -15.43 -4.72
C ALA A 14 -8.73 -14.07 -4.01
N ARG A 15 -9.68 -13.98 -3.08
CA ARG A 15 -9.90 -12.77 -2.26
C ARG A 15 -8.73 -12.50 -1.33
N PHE A 16 -8.24 -13.55 -0.65
CA PHE A 16 -7.08 -13.45 0.22
C PHE A 16 -5.85 -12.93 -0.54
N LYS A 17 -5.61 -13.39 -1.78
CA LYS A 17 -4.52 -12.90 -2.63
C LYS A 17 -4.65 -11.40 -2.98
N VAL A 18 -5.88 -10.91 -3.16
CA VAL A 18 -6.12 -9.48 -3.45
C VAL A 18 -5.90 -8.64 -2.19
N GLU A 19 -6.37 -9.10 -1.04
CA GLU A 19 -6.23 -8.43 0.25
C GLU A 19 -4.78 -8.47 0.78
N SER A 20 -4.03 -9.55 0.49
CA SER A 20 -2.63 -9.73 0.89
C SER A 20 -1.65 -8.85 0.11
N ALA A 21 -2.14 -8.04 -0.84
CA ALA A 21 -1.29 -7.10 -1.55
C ALA A 21 -0.84 -5.93 -0.66
N PHE A 22 -1.51 -5.68 0.48
CA PHE A 22 -1.27 -4.63 1.51
C PHE A 22 -1.22 -3.17 1.04
N ASP A 23 -0.89 -2.92 -0.22
CA ASP A 23 -0.71 -1.60 -0.79
C ASP A 23 -2.03 -0.95 -1.19
N THR A 24 -2.03 0.37 -1.13
CA THR A 24 -3.18 1.18 -1.54
C THR A 24 -3.25 1.28 -3.06
N PRO A 25 -4.44 1.52 -3.65
CA PRO A 25 -4.59 1.72 -5.09
C PRO A 25 -3.82 2.92 -5.66
N LEU A 26 -3.27 3.78 -4.79
CA LEU A 26 -2.49 4.96 -5.19
C LEU A 26 -1.00 4.65 -5.41
N PHE A 27 -0.52 3.50 -4.93
CA PHE A 27 0.88 3.12 -5.10
C PHE A 27 1.11 2.40 -6.42
N ARG A 28 1.85 3.03 -7.34
CA ARG A 28 2.18 2.50 -8.68
C ARG A 28 0.97 1.87 -9.41
N PRO A 29 -0.10 2.66 -9.66
CA PRO A 29 -1.38 2.12 -10.13
C PRO A 29 -1.27 1.38 -11.46
N ALA A 30 -0.55 1.95 -12.44
CA ALA A 30 -0.39 1.35 -13.77
C ALA A 30 0.30 -0.02 -13.74
N GLU A 31 1.39 -0.15 -12.97
CA GLU A 31 2.12 -1.41 -12.79
C GLU A 31 1.27 -2.48 -12.09
N ARG A 32 0.29 -2.06 -11.31
CA ARG A 32 -0.57 -2.92 -10.50
C ARG A 32 -1.97 -3.14 -11.07
N GLY A 33 -2.24 -2.65 -12.28
CA GLY A 33 -3.51 -2.84 -12.99
C GLY A 33 -4.67 -1.99 -12.46
N PHE A 34 -4.38 -0.87 -11.79
CA PHE A 34 -5.39 0.09 -11.34
C PHE A 34 -5.59 1.22 -12.34
N LEU A 35 -6.84 1.46 -12.70
CA LEU A 35 -7.32 2.69 -13.32
C LEU A 35 -7.87 3.61 -12.23
N LEU A 36 -7.35 4.84 -12.18
CA LEU A 36 -7.80 5.87 -11.25
C LEU A 36 -8.56 6.96 -12.00
N GLU A 37 -9.78 7.26 -11.57
CA GLU A 37 -10.63 8.29 -12.16
C GLU A 37 -11.06 9.29 -11.09
N TYR A 38 -10.97 10.57 -11.42
CA TYR A 38 -11.50 11.62 -10.55
C TYR A 38 -13.04 11.58 -10.55
N ALA A 39 -13.64 11.46 -9.37
CA ALA A 39 -15.07 11.28 -9.19
C ALA A 39 -15.73 12.47 -8.45
N GLY A 40 -15.05 13.61 -8.38
CA GLY A 40 -15.54 14.85 -7.77
C GLY A 40 -15.02 15.10 -6.36
N GLU A 41 -15.67 16.01 -5.67
CA GLU A 41 -15.41 16.37 -4.27
C GLU A 41 -16.58 15.90 -3.40
N ASP A 42 -16.30 15.61 -2.14
CA ASP A 42 -17.24 15.14 -1.13
C ASP A 42 -16.72 15.55 0.26
N GLU A 43 -17.35 15.05 1.31
CA GLU A 43 -16.92 15.27 2.69
C GLU A 43 -16.83 13.94 3.46
N VAL A 44 -15.87 13.85 4.39
CA VAL A 44 -15.74 12.74 5.33
C VAL A 44 -15.63 13.30 6.75
N ASP A 45 -16.66 13.06 7.57
CA ASP A 45 -16.74 13.48 8.97
C ASP A 45 -16.47 14.98 9.17
N GLY A 46 -17.10 15.87 8.40
CA GLY A 46 -16.88 17.32 8.52
C GLY A 46 -15.71 17.86 7.70
N ARG A 47 -14.92 16.99 7.05
CA ARG A 47 -13.67 17.38 6.36
C ARG A 47 -13.80 17.26 4.84
N PRO A 48 -13.40 18.29 4.08
CA PRO A 48 -13.45 18.26 2.62
C PRO A 48 -12.54 17.16 2.07
N ALA A 49 -13.06 16.40 1.12
CA ALA A 49 -12.37 15.26 0.54
C ALA A 49 -12.51 15.21 -0.99
N VAL A 50 -11.42 14.87 -1.67
CA VAL A 50 -11.41 14.51 -3.09
C VAL A 50 -11.79 13.05 -3.24
N LYS A 51 -12.72 12.75 -4.14
CA LYS A 51 -13.21 11.41 -4.41
C LYS A 51 -12.51 10.83 -5.64
N ILE A 52 -11.86 9.69 -5.48
CA ILE A 52 -11.20 8.95 -6.55
C ILE A 52 -11.86 7.58 -6.70
N LEU A 53 -12.22 7.22 -7.92
CA LEU A 53 -12.62 5.87 -8.27
C LEU A 53 -11.40 5.06 -8.67
N ALA A 54 -11.15 3.96 -7.97
CA ALA A 54 -10.06 3.05 -8.26
C ALA A 54 -10.63 1.70 -8.72
N THR A 55 -10.35 1.35 -9.97
CA THR A 55 -10.82 0.11 -10.61
C THR A 55 -9.64 -0.78 -10.94
N ARG A 56 -9.61 -2.00 -10.40
CA ARG A 56 -8.60 -3.01 -10.67
C ARG A 56 -9.13 -4.05 -11.63
N ASP A 57 -8.38 -4.29 -12.71
CA ASP A 57 -8.66 -5.35 -13.70
C ASP A 57 -10.11 -5.34 -14.23
N LEU A 58 -10.77 -4.18 -14.23
CA LEU A 58 -12.19 -3.96 -14.59
C LEU A 58 -13.23 -4.75 -13.78
N ILE A 59 -12.83 -5.42 -12.69
CA ILE A 59 -13.69 -6.32 -11.92
C ILE A 59 -13.84 -5.92 -10.45
N ASP A 60 -12.86 -5.22 -9.89
CA ASP A 60 -12.88 -4.77 -8.50
C ASP A 60 -12.81 -3.25 -8.44
N GLN A 61 -13.83 -2.63 -7.85
CA GLN A 61 -13.97 -1.19 -7.79
C GLN A 61 -14.03 -0.74 -6.34
N SER A 62 -13.20 0.25 -6.01
CA SER A 62 -13.20 0.92 -4.72
C SER A 62 -13.26 2.43 -4.91
N THR A 63 -13.82 3.12 -3.92
CA THR A 63 -13.86 4.58 -3.90
C THR A 63 -12.97 5.05 -2.76
N LEU A 64 -11.98 5.88 -3.09
CA LEU A 64 -11.11 6.53 -2.13
C LEU A 64 -11.58 7.95 -1.90
N TYR A 65 -11.57 8.38 -0.64
CA TYR A 65 -11.84 9.74 -0.20
C TYR A 65 -10.56 10.28 0.42
N LEU A 66 -9.90 11.19 -0.29
CA LEU A 66 -8.62 11.78 0.10
C LEU A 66 -8.86 13.14 0.73
N SER A 67 -8.20 13.48 1.82
CA SER A 67 -8.28 14.81 2.40
C SER A 67 -7.86 15.87 1.39
N ALA A 68 -8.62 16.96 1.25
CA ALA A 68 -8.33 17.98 0.23
C ALA A 68 -7.01 18.75 0.47
N ASP A 69 -6.50 18.73 1.70
CA ASP A 69 -5.29 19.43 2.14
C ASP A 69 -4.01 18.57 2.11
N THR A 70 -4.11 17.32 2.56
CA THR A 70 -2.98 16.40 2.77
C THR A 70 -2.97 15.22 1.81
N TYR A 71 -4.07 15.00 1.09
CA TYR A 71 -4.32 13.84 0.23
C TYR A 71 -4.25 12.49 0.93
N PHE A 72 -4.29 12.46 2.27
CA PHE A 72 -4.41 11.21 3.01
C PHE A 72 -5.76 10.56 2.78
N ILE A 73 -5.77 9.24 2.63
CA ILE A 73 -7.00 8.47 2.49
C ILE A 73 -7.76 8.55 3.83
N LEU A 74 -8.85 9.31 3.89
CA LEU A 74 -9.71 9.40 5.07
C LEU A 74 -10.68 8.23 5.15
N ARG A 75 -11.21 7.82 3.99
CA ARG A 75 -12.14 6.71 3.85
C ARG A 75 -11.89 5.96 2.55
N GLN A 76 -11.98 4.63 2.62
CA GLN A 76 -12.07 3.78 1.45
C GLN A 76 -13.34 2.96 1.52
N ASP A 77 -14.13 3.02 0.46
CA ASP A 77 -15.33 2.24 0.35
C ASP A 77 -15.18 1.12 -0.69
N ARG A 78 -15.70 -0.05 -0.37
CA ARG A 78 -15.77 -1.23 -1.24
C ARG A 78 -17.13 -1.89 -1.16
N THR A 79 -17.47 -2.62 -2.21
CA THR A 79 -18.69 -3.43 -2.24
C THR A 79 -18.32 -4.90 -2.11
N ARG A 80 -18.62 -5.50 -0.97
CA ARG A 80 -18.40 -6.93 -0.74
C ARG A 80 -19.62 -7.70 -1.23
N ARG A 81 -19.46 -8.47 -2.31
CA ARG A 81 -20.44 -9.50 -2.68
C ARG A 81 -20.27 -10.71 -1.78
N GLN A 82 -21.37 -11.17 -1.20
CA GLN A 82 -21.47 -12.48 -0.56
C GLN A 82 -21.93 -13.49 -1.59
N ASP A 83 -21.54 -14.75 -1.44
CA ASP A 83 -21.80 -15.79 -2.44
C ASP A 83 -23.31 -16.05 -2.64
N ASP A 84 -24.14 -15.79 -1.61
CA ASP A 84 -25.60 -15.99 -1.62
C ASP A 84 -26.38 -14.80 -0.99
N GLY A 85 -25.75 -13.62 -0.86
CA GLY A 85 -26.30 -12.50 -0.08
C GLY A 85 -26.29 -11.16 -0.80
N PRO A 86 -27.02 -10.15 -0.28
CA PRO A 86 -26.99 -8.81 -0.83
C PRO A 86 -25.57 -8.23 -0.76
N ALA A 87 -25.24 -7.39 -1.73
CA ALA A 87 -23.96 -6.69 -1.75
C ALA A 87 -23.87 -5.76 -0.52
N LEU A 88 -22.80 -5.93 0.26
CA LEU A 88 -22.60 -5.16 1.49
C LEU A 88 -21.60 -4.04 1.24
N ARG A 89 -21.98 -2.82 1.62
CA ARG A 89 -21.07 -1.67 1.60
C ARG A 89 -20.12 -1.79 2.79
N VAL A 90 -18.84 -1.91 2.50
CA VAL A 90 -17.76 -1.92 3.49
C VAL A 90 -17.05 -0.57 3.40
N GLN A 91 -16.92 0.13 4.52
CA GLN A 91 -16.25 1.41 4.61
C GLN A 91 -15.09 1.30 5.61
N THR A 92 -13.89 1.62 5.17
CA THR A 92 -12.69 1.64 6.02
C THR A 92 -12.29 3.09 6.25
N PHE A 93 -12.25 3.53 7.49
CA PHE A 93 -11.89 4.86 7.91
C PHE A 93 -10.48 4.83 8.48
N TYR A 94 -9.66 5.80 8.07
CA TYR A 94 -8.31 5.98 8.57
C TYR A 94 -8.24 7.33 9.29
N SER A 95 -7.70 7.30 10.51
CA SER A 95 -7.60 8.48 11.36
C SER A 95 -6.36 8.42 12.24
N ASP A 96 -6.13 9.49 12.99
CA ASP A 96 -4.99 9.62 13.89
C ASP A 96 -3.66 9.45 13.14
N PHE A 97 -3.46 10.29 12.13
CA PHE A 97 -2.25 10.30 11.31
C PHE A 97 -1.08 10.86 12.12
N ARG A 98 -0.01 10.08 12.27
CA ARG A 98 1.18 10.45 13.03
C ARG A 98 2.45 10.16 12.22
N PRO A 99 3.54 10.92 12.43
CA PRO A 99 4.83 10.62 11.83
C PRO A 99 5.41 9.30 12.37
N VAL A 100 5.91 8.47 11.47
CA VAL A 100 6.57 7.19 11.73
C VAL A 100 7.79 7.10 10.79
N LEU A 101 9.00 7.23 11.35
CA LEU A 101 10.28 7.17 10.61
C LEU A 101 10.28 7.85 9.23
N GLY A 102 9.79 9.09 9.15
CA GLY A 102 9.84 9.90 7.92
C GLY A 102 8.61 9.81 7.01
N VAL A 103 7.63 8.95 7.33
CA VAL A 103 6.31 8.91 6.65
C VAL A 103 5.18 9.18 7.63
N ILE A 104 4.03 9.65 7.16
CA ILE A 104 2.85 9.87 8.01
C ILE A 104 1.89 8.70 7.82
N MET A 105 1.52 8.03 8.91
CA MET A 105 0.73 6.79 8.90
C MET A 105 -0.48 6.88 9.83
N PRO A 106 -1.63 6.28 9.46
CA PRO A 106 -2.81 6.24 10.32
C PRO A 106 -2.59 5.30 11.51
N HIS A 107 -2.91 5.77 12.72
CA HIS A 107 -2.85 4.98 13.96
C HIS A 107 -4.22 4.47 14.40
N ARG A 108 -5.29 4.78 13.68
CA ARG A 108 -6.60 4.17 13.90
C ARG A 108 -7.27 3.80 12.60
N ILE A 109 -7.73 2.55 12.53
CA ILE A 109 -8.42 1.97 11.38
C ILE A 109 -9.76 1.42 11.86
N ALA A 110 -10.86 2.02 11.39
CA ALA A 110 -12.21 1.56 11.72
C ALA A 110 -12.90 1.03 10.47
N VAL A 111 -13.48 -0.16 10.55
CA VAL A 111 -14.24 -0.79 9.47
C VAL A 111 -15.72 -0.81 9.84
N LYS A 112 -16.55 -0.29 8.93
CA LYS A 112 -18.01 -0.33 9.02
C LYS A 112 -18.59 -1.18 7.90
N GLU A 113 -19.60 -1.96 8.25
CA GLU A 113 -20.47 -2.66 7.32
C GLU A 113 -21.86 -2.03 7.41
N GLY A 114 -22.25 -1.25 6.40
CA GLY A 114 -23.40 -0.34 6.52
C GLY A 114 -23.19 0.65 7.68
N GLU A 115 -24.14 0.71 8.62
CA GLU A 115 -24.05 1.58 9.80
C GLU A 115 -23.32 0.94 10.99
N ARG A 116 -23.03 -0.37 10.94
CA ARG A 116 -22.43 -1.11 12.04
C ARG A 116 -20.90 -1.05 11.97
N ILE A 117 -20.25 -0.67 13.07
CA ILE A 117 -18.81 -0.86 13.25
C ILE A 117 -18.53 -2.34 13.51
N VAL A 118 -17.69 -2.93 12.66
CA VAL A 118 -17.30 -4.36 12.75
C VAL A 118 -15.85 -4.53 13.19
N SER A 119 -15.02 -3.50 13.04
CA SER A 119 -13.64 -3.47 13.53
C SER A 119 -13.25 -2.04 13.87
N ASP A 120 -12.52 -1.85 14.96
CA ASP A 120 -11.94 -0.56 15.35
C ASP A 120 -10.58 -0.85 16.01
N VAL A 121 -9.52 -0.63 15.25
CA VAL A 121 -8.14 -0.97 15.62
C VAL A 121 -7.39 0.32 15.90
N VAL A 122 -6.79 0.40 17.09
CA VAL A 122 -5.86 1.47 17.46
C VAL A 122 -4.45 0.90 17.55
N LEU A 123 -3.54 1.46 16.77
CA LEU A 123 -2.13 1.11 16.75
C LEU A 123 -1.39 2.01 17.74
N ASN A 124 -0.79 1.40 18.77
CA ASN A 124 -0.04 2.14 19.79
C ASN A 124 1.39 2.47 19.34
N TRP A 125 1.96 1.62 18.48
CA TRP A 125 3.34 1.67 18.00
C TRP A 125 3.35 1.23 16.53
N MET A 126 4.23 1.82 15.72
CA MET A 126 4.59 1.31 14.40
C MET A 126 6.11 1.35 14.21
N GLU A 127 6.69 0.24 13.75
CA GLU A 127 8.09 0.15 13.34
C GLU A 127 8.16 -0.31 11.87
N PRO A 128 8.52 0.61 10.95
CA PRO A 128 8.77 0.27 9.56
C PRO A 128 10.03 -0.56 9.39
N ASN A 129 9.97 -1.55 8.49
CA ASN A 129 11.11 -2.38 8.08
C ASN A 129 11.91 -2.98 9.25
N PRO A 130 11.25 -3.66 10.22
CA PRO A 130 11.99 -4.37 11.26
C PRO A 130 12.88 -5.44 10.60
N PRO A 131 14.01 -5.83 11.23
CA PRO A 131 14.77 -6.97 10.77
C PRO A 131 13.89 -8.23 10.87
N LEU A 132 13.67 -8.90 9.75
CA LEU A 132 12.91 -10.15 9.65
C LEU A 132 13.79 -11.23 9.04
N ASP A 133 13.72 -12.43 9.60
CA ASP A 133 14.44 -13.59 9.10
C ASP A 133 13.56 -14.41 8.14
N GLU A 134 14.17 -15.13 7.20
CA GLU A 134 13.42 -16.03 6.29
C GLU A 134 12.60 -17.08 7.05
N SER A 135 13.00 -17.42 8.29
CA SER A 135 12.26 -18.32 9.16
C SER A 135 10.89 -17.80 9.56
N ASP A 136 10.69 -16.48 9.63
CA ASP A 136 9.42 -15.86 10.03
C ASP A 136 8.32 -16.06 8.99
N PHE A 137 8.70 -16.31 7.74
CA PHE A 137 7.81 -16.53 6.61
C PHE A 137 7.58 -18.02 6.30
N ARG A 138 8.13 -18.94 7.09
CA ARG A 138 7.89 -20.38 6.91
C ARG A 138 6.43 -20.71 7.19
N MET A 139 5.82 -21.52 6.32
CA MET A 139 4.46 -22.00 6.55
C MET A 139 4.37 -22.76 7.88
N PRO A 140 3.37 -22.48 8.72
CA PRO A 140 3.13 -23.24 9.94
C PRO A 140 3.01 -24.74 9.63
N GLY A 141 3.82 -25.57 10.29
CA GLY A 141 3.81 -27.03 10.09
C GLY A 141 4.63 -27.53 8.89
N ALA A 142 5.32 -26.66 8.15
CA ALA A 142 6.32 -27.12 7.20
C ALA A 142 7.47 -27.82 7.95
N PRO A 143 7.93 -29.01 7.50
CA PRO A 143 9.09 -29.65 8.10
C PRO A 143 10.29 -28.71 8.02
N VAL A 144 11.03 -28.59 9.12
CA VAL A 144 12.27 -27.79 9.16
C VAL A 144 13.18 -28.36 8.07
N PRO A 145 13.52 -27.57 7.02
CA PRO A 145 14.50 -28.04 6.06
C PRO A 145 15.81 -28.30 6.83
N PRO A 146 16.55 -29.37 6.52
CA PRO A 146 17.86 -29.57 7.12
C PRO A 146 18.68 -28.30 6.92
N PRO A 147 19.53 -27.91 7.89
CA PRO A 147 20.36 -26.72 7.72
C PRO A 147 21.10 -26.84 6.39
N THR A 148 20.86 -25.91 5.49
CA THR A 148 21.70 -25.73 4.31
C THR A 148 23.13 -25.60 4.86
N PRO A 149 24.08 -26.47 4.47
CA PRO A 149 25.46 -26.29 4.86
C PRO A 149 25.85 -24.85 4.55
N ALA A 150 26.40 -24.16 5.56
CA ALA A 150 27.03 -22.88 5.38
C ALA A 150 27.94 -22.99 4.15
N GLU A 151 27.70 -22.14 3.16
CA GLU A 151 28.61 -21.98 2.04
C GLU A 151 29.92 -21.43 2.64
N GLU A 152 30.85 -22.34 2.93
CA GLU A 152 32.22 -21.98 3.27
C GLU A 152 32.78 -21.13 2.13
N PRO A 153 33.47 -20.02 2.44
CA PRO A 153 34.00 -19.13 1.43
C PRO A 153 35.04 -19.91 0.62
N THR A 154 34.75 -20.18 -0.65
CA THR A 154 35.77 -20.71 -1.55
C THR A 154 36.80 -19.60 -1.83
N PRO A 155 38.08 -19.81 -1.54
CA PRO A 155 39.11 -18.83 -1.84
C PRO A 155 39.39 -18.90 -3.34
N SER A 156 38.89 -17.94 -4.11
CA SER A 156 39.33 -17.70 -5.47
C SER A 156 40.33 -16.55 -5.44
N SER A 157 41.61 -16.93 -5.50
CA SER A 157 42.77 -16.05 -5.57
C SER A 157 42.76 -15.21 -6.86
N ASP A 158 43.28 -14.00 -6.71
CA ASP A 158 43.37 -12.86 -7.64
C ASP A 158 43.64 -13.13 -9.13
N SER A 159 43.05 -12.26 -9.97
CA SER A 159 43.73 -11.70 -11.15
C SER A 159 43.14 -10.33 -11.50
N GLU A 160 43.80 -9.30 -10.97
CA GLU A 160 44.21 -8.05 -11.63
C GLU A 160 43.15 -7.13 -12.29
N ALA A 161 43.02 -5.93 -11.71
CA ALA A 161 42.34 -4.77 -12.26
C ALA A 161 42.96 -4.29 -13.60
N PRO A 162 42.25 -3.43 -14.33
CA PRO A 162 42.64 -2.03 -14.17
C PRO A 162 41.46 -1.13 -13.84
N GLU A 163 41.80 -0.13 -13.05
CA GLU A 163 40.97 0.98 -12.63
C GLU A 163 40.36 1.72 -13.82
N SER A 164 39.06 2.00 -13.73
CA SER A 164 38.48 3.20 -14.34
C SER A 164 37.44 3.75 -13.40
N SER A 165 37.89 4.70 -12.59
CA SER A 165 37.07 5.67 -11.89
C SER A 165 36.11 6.35 -12.85
N THR A 166 34.82 6.29 -12.57
CA THR A 166 33.89 7.35 -12.96
C THR A 166 33.14 7.79 -11.72
N ASP A 167 33.58 8.95 -11.25
CA ASP A 167 33.05 9.76 -10.19
C ASP A 167 31.52 9.91 -10.27
N PHE A 168 30.88 9.66 -9.13
CA PHE A 168 29.52 10.06 -8.86
C PHE A 168 29.54 11.57 -8.60
N ASP A 169 29.42 12.36 -9.67
CA ASP A 169 29.49 13.82 -9.62
C ASP A 169 28.28 14.41 -8.88
N LEU A 170 28.49 14.70 -7.60
CA LEU A 170 27.57 15.34 -6.66
C LEU A 170 27.71 16.86 -6.76
N GLY A 171 27.61 17.37 -7.99
CA GLY A 171 28.06 18.72 -8.37
C GLY A 171 27.08 19.48 -9.25
N SER A 172 25.82 19.67 -8.85
CA SER A 172 25.00 20.79 -9.35
C SER A 172 23.71 20.95 -8.53
N LEU A 173 23.80 21.79 -7.50
CA LEU A 173 22.68 22.38 -6.77
C LEU A 173 22.67 23.89 -7.10
N ARG A 174 21.48 24.41 -7.44
CA ARG A 174 21.07 25.82 -7.73
C ARG A 174 21.29 26.25 -9.18
N GLU A 175 20.37 26.96 -9.84
CA GLU A 175 19.40 28.00 -9.42
C GLU A 175 18.01 27.74 -10.04
N VAL A 176 16.90 27.80 -9.29
CA VAL A 176 16.06 29.00 -9.04
C VAL A 176 15.94 29.93 -10.25
N GLU A 177 14.82 29.84 -10.98
CA GLU A 177 14.16 31.04 -11.52
C GLU A 177 12.69 30.74 -11.91
N GLU A 178 11.78 31.32 -11.14
CA GLU A 178 10.41 31.72 -11.51
C GLU A 178 10.33 33.24 -11.23
N PRO A 179 9.31 34.01 -11.66
CA PRO A 179 8.39 33.91 -12.80
C PRO A 179 8.16 35.29 -13.49
N GLU A 180 7.07 35.41 -14.28
CA GLU A 180 6.45 36.62 -14.89
C GLU A 180 6.93 36.99 -16.32
N ARG A 181 6.08 37.37 -17.30
CA ARG A 181 4.79 38.05 -17.18
C ARG A 181 3.91 37.96 -18.46
N VAL A 182 2.62 38.06 -18.18
CA VAL A 182 1.40 38.21 -18.98
C VAL A 182 1.44 39.37 -20.01
N LEU A 183 0.73 39.23 -21.14
CA LEU A 183 -0.31 40.14 -21.72
C LEU A 183 -0.56 39.78 -23.20
N GLU A 184 -1.72 39.21 -23.52
CA GLU A 184 -2.84 39.86 -24.25
C GLU A 184 -2.48 40.49 -25.61
N LEU A 185 -3.14 40.09 -26.70
CA LEU A 185 -4.29 40.83 -27.25
C LEU A 185 -4.86 40.18 -28.54
N SER A 186 -6.20 40.12 -28.57
CA SER A 186 -7.15 40.02 -29.68
C SER A 186 -6.68 40.36 -31.12
N LYS A 187 -7.02 39.49 -32.08
CA LYS A 187 -7.97 39.75 -33.19
C LYS A 187 -8.27 38.48 -33.98
#